data_AF-A0A0F3IWT2-F1
#
_entry.id   AF-A0A0F3IWT2-F1
#
_cell.length_a   1.000
_cell.length_b   1.000
_cell.length_c   1.000
_cell.angle_alpha   90.00
_cell.angle_beta   90.00
_cell.angle_gamma   90.00
#
_symmetry.space_group_name_H-M   'P 1'
#
loop_
_entity.id
_entity.type
_entity.pdbx_description
1 polymer ?
#
loop_
_entity_poly.entity_id
_entity_poly.type
_entity_poly.pdbx_seq_one_letter_code
_entity_poly.pdbx_strand_id
1 'polypeptide(L)'
;MNRFLMTLAATTILAGAAFAAGPGPDGGPHRHGGHDKAMMEILTPEQKAKLESARDGMHKARAEVMASLTPEQKTKLDAAQKPMRERMEKMRGAMESILTPEQKAELDKARGGKTPDQMTQAERETFRTTMKKVMDGLSPEQKEKMRELRKEGHRRG
;
A
#
# COMPACT_ATOMS: atom_id res chain seq x y z
N MET A 1 27.59 13.66 48.28
CA MET A 1 27.54 13.66 46.80
C MET A 1 28.34 12.47 46.31
N ASN A 2 27.66 11.43 45.80
CA ASN A 2 28.27 10.16 45.44
C ASN A 2 29.05 10.26 44.12
N ARG A 3 30.13 9.50 44.07
CA ARG A 3 31.22 9.51 43.09
C ARG A 3 30.81 8.88 41.75
N PHE A 4 31.31 9.50 40.70
CA PHE A 4 31.45 9.00 39.33
C PHE A 4 32.43 7.82 39.23
N LEU A 5 32.45 7.19 38.03
CA LEU A 5 33.34 6.14 37.49
C LEU A 5 32.89 4.70 37.74
N MET A 6 33.09 3.74 36.84
CA MET A 6 33.22 3.65 35.38
C MET A 6 33.34 2.13 35.12
N THR A 7 32.64 1.62 34.10
CA THR A 7 33.03 0.52 33.19
C THR A 7 34.26 -0.35 33.53
N LEU A 8 34.11 -1.68 33.47
CA LEU A 8 34.68 -2.51 32.37
C LEU A 8 34.30 -4.01 32.47
N ALA A 9 33.92 -4.59 31.32
CA ALA A 9 34.15 -5.95 30.78
C ALA A 9 33.73 -7.20 31.62
N ALA A 10 33.32 -8.34 31.06
CA ALA A 10 33.78 -8.97 29.83
C ALA A 10 32.87 -10.10 29.31
N THR A 11 33.00 -10.35 28.00
CA THR A 11 33.02 -11.64 27.28
C THR A 11 31.76 -12.49 27.06
N THR A 12 31.17 -12.28 25.87
CA THR A 12 30.95 -13.24 24.75
C THR A 12 30.80 -14.74 25.00
N ILE A 13 29.69 -15.30 24.49
CA ILE A 13 29.73 -16.45 23.55
C ILE A 13 28.77 -16.16 22.40
N LEU A 14 29.34 -15.95 21.21
CA LEU A 14 28.63 -15.82 19.94
C LEU A 14 28.48 -17.24 19.36
N ALA A 15 27.34 -17.89 19.61
CA ALA A 15 27.02 -19.16 18.96
C ALA A 15 26.53 -18.88 17.54
N GLY A 16 27.33 -19.28 16.55
CA GLY A 16 27.00 -19.17 15.15
C GLY A 16 25.77 -20.01 14.80
N ALA A 17 24.69 -19.34 14.40
CA ALA A 17 23.66 -19.95 13.59
C ALA A 17 24.07 -19.72 12.13
N ALA A 18 24.66 -20.75 11.52
CA ALA A 18 24.71 -20.87 10.08
C ALA A 18 23.26 -21.00 9.56
N PHE A 19 22.62 -19.87 9.29
CA PHE A 19 21.43 -19.88 8.46
C PHE A 19 21.89 -20.14 7.04
N ALA A 20 21.76 -21.41 6.65
CA ALA A 20 21.65 -21.80 5.27
C ALA A 20 20.71 -20.81 4.57
N ALA A 21 21.25 -20.12 3.57
CA ALA A 21 20.50 -19.35 2.61
C ALA A 21 19.57 -20.32 1.86
N GLY A 22 18.40 -20.57 2.46
CA GLY A 22 17.28 -21.10 1.72
C GLY A 22 16.88 -20.08 0.67
N PRO A 23 16.54 -20.49 -0.56
CA PRO A 23 15.98 -19.58 -1.55
C PRO A 23 14.76 -18.90 -0.91
N GLY A 24 14.85 -17.58 -0.73
CA GLY A 24 13.76 -16.78 -0.19
C GLY A 24 12.52 -17.00 -1.05
N PRO A 25 11.32 -17.05 -0.45
CA PRO A 25 10.10 -17.29 -1.20
C PRO A 25 9.95 -16.17 -2.23
N ASP A 26 9.91 -16.60 -3.49
CA ASP A 26 9.54 -15.79 -4.65
C ASP A 26 8.43 -14.81 -4.27
N GLY A 27 8.74 -13.52 -4.44
CA GLY A 27 7.80 -12.42 -4.31
C GLY A 27 6.72 -12.50 -5.38
N GLY A 28 5.78 -13.43 -5.20
CA GLY A 28 4.58 -13.54 -6.00
C GLY A 28 3.66 -12.33 -5.80
N PRO A 29 2.86 -11.96 -6.82
CA PRO A 29 2.26 -10.64 -6.92
C PRO A 29 1.18 -10.43 -5.84
N HIS A 30 1.26 -9.28 -5.17
CA HIS A 30 0.20 -8.75 -4.32
C HIS A 30 -1.12 -8.66 -5.09
N ARG A 31 -1.96 -9.69 -4.93
CA ARG A 31 -3.32 -9.76 -5.46
C ARG A 31 -4.24 -8.90 -4.59
N HIS A 32 -4.18 -7.59 -4.81
CA HIS A 32 -4.91 -6.61 -4.00
C HIS A 32 -6.43 -6.78 -4.17
N GLY A 33 -7.12 -7.18 -3.08
CA GLY A 33 -8.56 -6.98 -2.87
C GLY A 33 -9.45 -8.24 -2.82
N GLY A 34 -9.18 -9.26 -3.65
CA GLY A 34 -10.04 -10.46 -3.70
C GLY A 34 -9.69 -11.52 -2.66
N HIS A 35 -8.40 -11.72 -2.42
CA HIS A 35 -7.90 -12.75 -1.51
C HIS A 35 -8.15 -12.40 -0.04
N ASP A 36 -8.02 -11.12 0.30
CA ASP A 36 -8.25 -10.64 1.67
C ASP A 36 -9.70 -10.84 2.10
N LYS A 37 -10.67 -10.57 1.22
CA LYS A 37 -12.09 -10.73 1.54
C LYS A 37 -12.47 -12.21 1.67
N ALA A 38 -12.04 -13.04 0.72
CA ALA A 38 -12.27 -14.48 0.77
C ALA A 38 -11.59 -15.13 2.00
N MET A 39 -10.37 -14.69 2.36
CA MET A 39 -9.73 -15.11 3.61
C MET A 39 -10.53 -14.65 4.83
N MET A 40 -10.94 -13.38 4.89
CA MET A 40 -11.70 -12.87 6.04
C MET A 40 -13.05 -13.55 6.22
N GLU A 41 -13.63 -14.16 5.19
CA GLU A 41 -14.87 -14.93 5.29
C GLU A 41 -14.65 -16.33 5.88
N ILE A 42 -13.47 -16.93 5.72
CA ILE A 42 -13.11 -18.26 6.27
C ILE A 42 -12.42 -18.21 7.64
N LEU A 43 -11.98 -17.03 8.10
CA LEU A 43 -11.32 -16.87 9.40
C LEU A 43 -12.31 -16.89 10.58
N THR A 44 -11.88 -17.47 11.70
CA THR A 44 -12.62 -17.36 12.97
C THR A 44 -12.57 -15.93 13.51
N PRO A 45 -13.52 -15.51 14.38
CA PRO A 45 -13.51 -14.18 14.98
C PRO A 45 -12.17 -13.84 15.67
N GLU A 46 -11.56 -14.80 16.37
CA GLU A 46 -10.27 -14.62 17.03
C GLU A 46 -9.11 -14.42 16.03
N GLN A 47 -9.14 -15.14 14.90
CA GLN A 47 -8.15 -14.98 13.84
C GLN A 47 -8.29 -13.63 13.13
N LYS A 48 -9.53 -13.15 12.92
CA LYS A 48 -9.78 -11.80 12.38
C LYS A 48 -9.24 -10.72 13.31
N ALA A 49 -9.54 -10.82 14.60
CA ALA A 49 -9.04 -9.86 15.59
C ALA A 49 -7.50 -9.83 15.65
N LYS A 50 -6.83 -10.99 15.57
CA LYS A 50 -5.36 -11.08 15.48
C LYS A 50 -4.82 -10.44 14.20
N LEU A 51 -5.48 -10.66 13.06
CA LEU A 51 -5.07 -10.08 11.79
C LEU A 51 -5.23 -8.56 11.77
N GLU A 52 -6.33 -8.05 12.30
CA GLU A 52 -6.56 -6.60 12.44
C GLU A 52 -5.52 -5.95 13.35
N SER A 53 -5.28 -6.54 14.53
CA SER A 53 -4.22 -6.07 15.43
C SER A 53 -2.83 -6.06 14.78
N ALA A 54 -2.49 -7.11 14.03
CA ALA A 54 -1.24 -7.17 13.29
C ALA A 54 -1.14 -6.09 12.20
N ARG A 55 -2.24 -5.82 11.48
CA ARG A 55 -2.30 -4.73 10.48
C ARG A 55 -2.11 -3.36 11.12
N ASP A 56 -2.79 -3.11 12.24
CA ASP A 56 -2.66 -1.85 12.98
C ASP A 56 -1.24 -1.65 13.51
N GLY A 57 -0.63 -2.72 14.03
CA GLY A 57 0.78 -2.71 14.45
C GLY A 57 1.72 -2.35 13.30
N MET A 58 1.53 -2.96 12.12
CA MET A 58 2.33 -2.67 10.94
C MET A 58 2.13 -1.23 10.46
N HIS A 59 0.90 -0.70 10.49
CA HIS A 59 0.61 0.67 10.11
C HIS A 59 1.29 1.69 11.03
N LYS A 60 1.24 1.45 12.35
CA LYS A 60 1.92 2.29 13.35
C LYS A 60 3.43 2.25 13.17
N ALA A 61 4.02 1.06 13.07
CA ALA A 61 5.46 0.89 12.84
C ALA A 61 5.91 1.61 11.56
N ARG A 62 5.13 1.52 10.47
CA ARG A 62 5.41 2.26 9.24
C ARG A 62 5.37 3.77 9.45
N ALA A 63 4.40 4.28 10.21
CA ALA A 63 4.31 5.71 10.50
C ALA A 63 5.51 6.21 11.31
N GLU A 64 5.95 5.45 12.31
CA GLU A 64 7.13 5.74 13.13
C GLU A 64 8.42 5.74 12.31
N VAL A 65 8.59 4.76 11.43
CA VAL A 65 9.73 4.72 10.50
C VAL A 65 9.73 5.95 9.59
N MET A 66 8.59 6.33 9.04
CA MET A 66 8.49 7.52 8.16
C MET A 66 8.76 8.82 8.92
N ALA A 67 8.41 8.87 10.21
CA ALA A 67 8.69 10.02 11.07
C ALA A 67 10.18 10.13 11.43
N SER A 68 10.89 9.02 11.58
CA SER A 68 12.31 8.98 11.94
C SER A 68 13.28 9.20 10.77
N LEU A 69 12.77 9.26 9.53
CA LEU A 69 13.62 9.53 8.36
C LEU A 69 14.24 10.93 8.39
N THR A 70 15.54 10.99 8.06
CA THR A 70 16.23 12.25 7.83
C THR A 70 15.72 12.95 6.55
N PRO A 71 15.96 14.27 6.38
CA PRO A 71 15.58 14.97 5.15
C PRO A 71 16.16 14.31 3.89
N GLU A 72 17.44 13.90 3.92
CA GLU A 72 18.09 13.22 2.80
C GLU A 72 17.46 11.86 2.47
N GLN A 73 17.06 11.09 3.49
CA GLN A 73 16.35 9.83 3.31
C GLN A 73 14.96 10.03 2.74
N LYS A 74 14.25 11.10 3.16
CA LYS A 74 12.95 11.48 2.57
C LYS A 74 13.09 11.82 1.09
N THR A 75 14.11 12.60 0.71
CA THR A 75 14.37 12.91 -0.70
C THR A 75 14.67 11.66 -1.53
N LYS A 76 15.50 10.74 -1.01
CA LYS A 76 15.77 9.46 -1.69
C LYS A 76 14.50 8.61 -1.82
N LEU A 77 13.66 8.58 -0.79
CA LEU A 77 12.39 7.86 -0.81
C LEU A 77 11.41 8.47 -1.83
N ASP A 78 11.30 9.80 -1.89
CA ASP A 78 10.47 10.49 -2.88
C ASP A 78 10.96 10.23 -4.31
N ALA A 79 12.28 10.26 -4.54
CA ALA A 79 12.88 9.91 -5.82
C ALA A 79 12.59 8.45 -6.21
N ALA A 80 12.68 7.51 -5.26
CA ALA A 80 12.34 6.11 -5.48
C ALA A 80 10.83 5.90 -5.74
N GLN A 81 9.96 6.72 -5.16
CA GLN A 81 8.51 6.66 -5.37
C GLN A 81 8.06 7.35 -6.66
N LYS A 82 8.83 8.31 -7.19
CA LYS A 82 8.51 9.03 -8.42
C LYS A 82 8.07 8.13 -9.60
N PRO A 83 8.81 7.07 -9.99
CA PRO A 83 8.38 6.20 -11.09
C PRO A 83 7.05 5.49 -10.79
N MET A 84 6.81 5.14 -9.52
CA MET A 84 5.53 4.57 -9.10
C MET A 84 4.39 5.60 -9.22
N ARG A 85 4.61 6.85 -8.82
CA ARG A 85 3.62 7.93 -8.95
C ARG A 85 3.29 8.19 -10.43
N GLU A 86 4.30 8.30 -11.28
CA GLU A 86 4.11 8.47 -12.73
C GLU A 86 3.34 7.30 -13.35
N ARG A 87 3.63 6.06 -12.94
CA ARG A 87 2.88 4.87 -13.39
C ARG A 87 1.43 4.92 -12.93
N MET A 88 1.18 5.34 -11.69
CA MET A 88 -0.17 5.50 -11.15
C MET A 88 -0.95 6.58 -11.90
N GLU A 89 -0.32 7.70 -12.22
CA GLU A 89 -0.94 8.76 -13.03
C GLU A 89 -1.27 8.30 -14.45
N LYS A 90 -0.36 7.58 -15.11
CA LYS A 90 -0.62 6.97 -16.42
C LYS A 90 -1.79 5.99 -16.37
N MET A 91 -1.79 5.10 -15.38
CA MET A 91 -2.87 4.13 -15.20
C MET A 91 -4.21 4.83 -14.91
N ARG A 92 -4.17 5.92 -14.15
CA ARG A 92 -5.34 6.75 -13.87
C ARG A 92 -5.89 7.40 -15.14
N GLY A 93 -5.04 8.04 -15.94
CA GLY A 93 -5.47 8.66 -17.20
C GLY A 93 -6.05 7.63 -18.18
N ALA A 94 -5.43 6.45 -18.26
CA ALA A 94 -5.94 5.35 -19.07
C ALA A 94 -7.30 4.83 -18.55
N MET A 95 -7.47 4.71 -17.23
CA MET A 95 -8.76 4.37 -16.62
C MET A 95 -9.81 5.43 -16.92
N GLU A 96 -9.49 6.71 -16.73
CA GLU A 96 -10.39 7.81 -17.05
C GLU A 96 -10.81 7.75 -18.52
N SER A 97 -9.92 7.41 -19.47
CA SER A 97 -10.29 7.28 -20.89
C SER A 97 -11.40 6.24 -21.18
N ILE A 98 -11.58 5.25 -20.30
CA ILE A 98 -12.60 4.20 -20.42
C ILE A 98 -13.95 4.65 -19.82
N LEU A 99 -13.91 5.56 -18.84
CA LEU A 99 -15.11 6.04 -18.16
C LEU A 99 -15.95 6.97 -19.03
N THR A 100 -17.27 6.93 -18.85
CA THR A 100 -18.17 7.91 -19.46
C THR A 100 -17.94 9.31 -18.86
N PRO A 101 -18.30 10.40 -19.56
CA PRO A 101 -18.21 11.75 -19.01
C PRO A 101 -18.94 11.92 -17.67
N GLU A 102 -20.09 11.24 -17.49
CA GLU A 102 -20.86 11.26 -16.25
C GLU A 102 -20.12 10.56 -15.11
N GLN A 103 -19.52 9.39 -15.36
CA GLN A 103 -18.72 8.64 -14.38
C GLN A 103 -17.47 9.44 -13.97
N LYS A 104 -16.84 10.16 -14.90
CA LYS A 104 -15.73 11.07 -14.60
C LYS A 104 -16.16 12.20 -13.68
N ALA A 105 -17.26 12.87 -14.02
CA ALA A 105 -17.78 13.98 -13.22
C ALA A 105 -18.13 13.53 -11.78
N GLU A 106 -18.63 12.30 -11.61
CA GLU A 106 -18.90 11.73 -10.30
C GLU A 106 -17.62 11.50 -9.48
N LEU A 107 -16.57 10.97 -10.11
CA LEU A 107 -15.26 10.80 -9.49
C LEU A 107 -14.60 12.13 -9.15
N ASP A 108 -14.66 13.11 -10.04
CA ASP A 108 -14.06 14.43 -9.84
C ASP A 108 -14.79 15.21 -8.73
N LYS A 109 -16.11 15.10 -8.65
CA LYS A 109 -16.91 15.65 -7.54
C LYS A 109 -16.54 15.00 -6.21
N ALA A 110 -16.38 13.68 -6.17
CA ALA A 110 -15.95 12.98 -4.96
C ALA A 110 -14.49 13.29 -4.59
N ARG A 111 -13.66 13.64 -5.58
CA ARG A 111 -12.26 14.03 -5.39
C ARG A 111 -12.12 15.47 -4.92
N GLY A 112 -13.05 16.35 -5.29
CA GLY A 112 -12.98 17.78 -4.96
C GLY A 112 -11.69 18.45 -5.44
N GLY A 113 -11.10 17.97 -6.54
CA GLY A 113 -9.82 18.46 -7.06
C GLY A 113 -8.57 18.07 -6.25
N LYS A 114 -8.70 17.34 -5.14
CA LYS A 114 -7.58 16.99 -4.25
C LYS A 114 -6.82 15.76 -4.74
N THR A 115 -5.50 15.75 -4.62
CA THR A 115 -4.73 14.49 -4.75
C THR A 115 -4.97 13.58 -3.54
N PRO A 116 -4.75 12.25 -3.64
CA PRO A 116 -4.87 11.37 -2.48
C PRO A 116 -4.09 11.87 -1.26
N ASP A 117 -2.94 12.50 -1.46
CA ASP A 117 -2.09 13.05 -0.40
C ASP A 117 -2.68 14.30 0.27
N GLN A 118 -3.56 15.03 -0.42
CA GLN A 118 -4.27 16.22 0.09
C GLN A 118 -5.62 15.88 0.75
N MET A 119 -6.10 14.64 0.61
CA MET A 119 -7.38 14.21 1.16
C MET A 119 -7.23 13.73 2.60
N THR A 120 -8.15 14.17 3.46
CA THR A 120 -8.37 13.60 4.79
C THR A 120 -8.84 12.15 4.71
N GLN A 121 -8.79 11.41 5.82
CA GLN A 121 -9.23 10.02 5.83
C GLN A 121 -10.71 9.86 5.46
N ALA A 122 -11.59 10.73 5.97
CA ALA A 122 -13.02 10.72 5.63
C ALA A 122 -13.27 11.01 4.14
N GLU A 123 -12.51 11.95 3.55
CA GLU A 123 -12.59 12.24 2.11
C GLU A 123 -12.08 11.08 1.27
N ARG A 124 -11.02 10.40 1.71
CA ARG A 124 -10.51 9.18 1.06
C ARG A 124 -11.52 8.05 1.08
N GLU A 125 -12.22 7.86 2.19
CA GLU A 125 -13.28 6.84 2.31
C GLU A 125 -14.47 7.16 1.41
N THR A 126 -14.88 8.42 1.37
CA THR A 126 -15.92 8.90 0.46
C THR A 126 -15.52 8.65 -1.00
N PHE A 127 -14.31 9.06 -1.38
CA PHE A 127 -13.77 8.83 -2.72
C PHE A 127 -13.68 7.34 -3.07
N ARG A 128 -13.19 6.49 -2.16
CA ARG A 128 -13.14 5.03 -2.36
C ARG A 128 -14.52 4.44 -2.56
N THR A 129 -15.50 4.92 -1.81
CA THR A 129 -16.89 4.44 -1.92
C THR A 129 -17.48 4.82 -3.27
N THR A 130 -17.31 6.07 -3.72
CA THR A 130 -17.74 6.51 -5.04
C THR A 130 -17.00 5.76 -6.15
N MET A 131 -15.68 5.61 -6.03
CA MET A 131 -14.89 4.84 -6.99
C MET A 131 -15.36 3.40 -7.10
N LYS A 132 -15.70 2.76 -5.98
CA LYS A 132 -16.26 1.41 -6.01
C LYS A 132 -17.60 1.37 -6.77
N LYS A 133 -18.51 2.33 -6.52
CA LYS A 133 -19.78 2.42 -7.26
C LYS A 133 -19.56 2.56 -8.77
N VAL A 134 -18.66 3.45 -9.17
CA VAL A 134 -18.30 3.64 -10.59
C VAL A 134 -17.74 2.36 -11.19
N MET A 135 -16.87 1.65 -10.47
CA MET A 135 -16.28 0.39 -10.92
C MET A 135 -17.31 -0.74 -11.06
N ASP A 136 -18.24 -0.85 -10.11
CA ASP A 136 -19.30 -1.86 -10.13
C ASP A 136 -20.27 -1.60 -11.30
N GLY A 137 -20.55 -0.32 -11.57
CA GLY A 137 -21.41 0.17 -12.66
C GLY A 137 -20.78 0.21 -14.06
N LEU A 138 -19.54 -0.25 -14.23
CA LEU A 138 -18.92 -0.34 -15.57
C LEU A 138 -19.65 -1.37 -16.44
N SER A 139 -19.81 -1.03 -17.72
CA SER A 139 -20.31 -1.96 -18.75
C SER A 139 -19.32 -3.13 -18.97
N PRO A 140 -19.76 -4.26 -19.55
CA PRO A 140 -18.88 -5.39 -19.86
C PRO A 140 -17.67 -4.99 -20.72
N GLU A 141 -17.87 -4.17 -21.75
CA GLU A 141 -16.80 -3.68 -22.63
C GLU A 141 -15.80 -2.78 -21.90
N GLN A 142 -16.27 -1.91 -21.00
CA GLN A 142 -15.39 -1.09 -20.16
C GLN A 142 -14.61 -1.96 -19.17
N LYS A 143 -15.24 -2.99 -18.58
CA LYS A 143 -14.58 -3.95 -17.69
C LYS A 143 -13.51 -4.75 -18.41
N GLU A 144 -13.72 -5.10 -19.68
CA GLU A 144 -12.73 -5.76 -20.51
C GLU A 144 -11.53 -4.87 -20.80
N LYS A 145 -11.75 -3.63 -21.27
CA LYS A 145 -10.67 -2.63 -21.45
C LYS A 145 -9.87 -2.38 -20.16
N MET A 146 -10.55 -2.34 -19.01
CA MET A 146 -9.90 -2.21 -17.70
C MET A 146 -9.04 -3.44 -17.34
N ARG A 147 -9.47 -4.64 -17.72
CA ARG A 147 -8.67 -5.86 -17.54
C ARG A 147 -7.45 -5.87 -18.44
N GLU A 148 -7.58 -5.39 -19.68
CA GLU A 148 -6.46 -5.26 -20.62
C GLU A 148 -5.42 -4.25 -20.13
N LEU A 149 -5.84 -3.07 -19.68
CA LEU A 149 -4.94 -2.09 -19.06
C LEU A 149 -4.17 -2.67 -17.88
N ARG A 150 -4.83 -3.47 -17.03
CA ARG A 150 -4.17 -4.17 -15.92
C ARG A 150 -3.14 -5.19 -16.38
N LYS A 151 -3.47 -5.96 -17.43
CA LYS A 151 -2.55 -6.96 -18.01
C LYS A 151 -1.35 -6.30 -18.68
N GLU A 152 -1.56 -5.24 -19.44
CA GLU A 152 -0.50 -4.47 -20.10
C GLU A 152 0.42 -3.80 -19.08
N GLY A 153 -0.16 -3.25 -18.01
CA GLY A 153 0.60 -2.74 -16.87
C GLY A 153 1.46 -3.81 -16.20
N HIS A 154 1.09 -5.09 -16.21
CA HIS A 154 1.88 -6.19 -15.64
C HIS A 154 2.97 -6.73 -16.57
N ARG A 155 2.83 -6.62 -17.90
CA ARG A 155 3.82 -7.14 -18.86
C ARG A 155 5.04 -6.24 -19.05
N ARG A 156 4.99 -4.99 -18.58
CA ARG A 156 6.05 -3.97 -18.75
C ARG A 156 6.87 -3.69 -17.47
N GLY A 157 6.66 -4.45 -16.39
CA GLY A 157 7.45 -4.38 -15.17
C GLY A 157 8.35 -5.60 -15.06
#